data_AF-A0A250IWT7-F1
#
_entry.id   AF-A0A250IWT7-F1
#
_cell.length_a   1.000
_cell.length_b   1.000
_cell.length_c   1.000
_cell.angle_alpha   90.00
_cell.angle_beta   90.00
_cell.angle_gamma   90.00
#
_symmetry.space_group_name_H-M   'P 1'
#
loop_
_entity.id
_entity.type
_entity.pdbx_description
1 polymer ?
#
loop_
_entity_poly.entity_id
_entity_poly.type
_entity_poly.pdbx_seq_one_letter_code
_entity_poly.pdbx_strand_id
1 'polypeptide(L)'
;MSQTTPNSSALPIEPPELVARREQLLATLEKEAKVATGTAEPVLRKMHELLASTQPGAPFDPALYEGVRSAFVSFTQAPVFPPPAILMECLAFLQERQVAFMTASQG
;
A
#
# COMPACT_ATOMS: atom_id res chain seq x y z
N MET A 1 -22.94 -5.61 -36.68
CA MET A 1 -21.55 -5.14 -36.56
C MET A 1 -21.57 -3.93 -35.64
N SER A 2 -21.20 -4.14 -34.37
CA SER A 2 -19.99 -3.54 -33.76
C SER A 2 -20.26 -2.08 -33.36
N GLN A 3 -20.31 -1.68 -32.10
CA GLN A 3 -19.27 -1.85 -31.09
C GLN A 3 -19.89 -1.76 -29.68
N THR A 4 -19.58 -2.73 -28.82
CA THR A 4 -19.72 -2.60 -27.37
C THR A 4 -18.58 -1.71 -26.88
N THR A 5 -18.86 -0.46 -26.51
CA THR A 5 -17.89 0.38 -25.80
C THR A 5 -17.65 -0.25 -24.42
N PRO A 6 -16.46 -0.81 -24.10
CA PRO A 6 -16.19 -1.15 -22.73
C PRO A 6 -15.97 0.16 -21.99
N ASN A 7 -16.84 0.45 -21.03
CA ASN A 7 -16.57 1.41 -19.97
C ASN A 7 -15.29 0.93 -19.25
N SER A 8 -14.13 1.38 -19.72
CA SER A 8 -12.86 1.15 -19.04
C SER A 8 -12.53 2.41 -18.28
N SER A 9 -13.07 2.53 -17.06
CA SER A 9 -12.38 3.24 -15.98
C SER A 9 -11.14 2.43 -15.58
N ALA A 10 -10.28 2.12 -16.55
CA ALA A 10 -9.02 1.45 -16.32
C ALA A 10 -8.18 2.42 -15.52
N LEU A 11 -7.75 2.01 -14.32
CA LEU A 11 -6.80 2.78 -13.55
C LEU A 11 -5.58 3.09 -14.43
N PRO A 12 -4.97 4.27 -14.30
CA PRO A 12 -3.75 4.59 -15.03
C PRO A 12 -2.70 3.49 -14.87
N ILE A 13 -1.96 3.23 -15.94
CA ILE A 13 -0.83 2.29 -15.87
C ILE A 13 0.17 2.84 -14.86
N GLU A 14 0.48 2.02 -13.84
CA GLU A 14 1.46 2.39 -12.83
C GLU A 14 2.86 2.44 -13.44
N PRO A 15 3.63 3.52 -13.24
CA PRO A 15 4.99 3.64 -13.73
C PRO A 15 5.88 2.47 -13.28
N PRO A 16 6.80 1.99 -14.14
CA PRO A 16 7.63 0.83 -13.85
C PRO A 16 8.51 1.03 -12.59
N GLU A 17 8.98 2.25 -12.32
CA GLU A 17 9.71 2.56 -11.10
C GLU A 17 8.86 2.37 -9.83
N LEU A 18 7.56 2.69 -9.89
CA LEU A 18 6.65 2.50 -8.76
C LEU A 18 6.30 1.02 -8.58
N VAL A 19 6.18 0.26 -9.67
CA VAL A 19 6.00 -1.20 -9.60
C VAL A 19 7.20 -1.85 -8.89
N ALA A 20 8.41 -1.55 -9.33
CA ALA A 20 9.63 -2.10 -8.73
C ALA A 20 9.77 -1.69 -7.25
N ARG A 21 9.45 -0.44 -6.92
CA ARG A 21 9.48 0.04 -5.54
C ARG A 21 8.45 -0.67 -4.66
N ARG A 22 7.22 -0.91 -5.16
CA ARG A 22 6.22 -1.70 -4.42
C ARG A 22 6.75 -3.10 -4.10
N GLU A 23 7.34 -3.78 -5.08
CA GLU A 23 7.87 -5.14 -4.87
C GLU A 23 8.99 -5.17 -3.82
N GLN A 24 9.89 -4.18 -3.85
CA GLN A 24 10.93 -4.03 -2.83
C GLN A 24 10.34 -3.78 -1.43
N LEU A 25 9.35 -2.90 -1.32
CA LEU A 25 8.68 -2.59 -0.05
C LEU A 25 7.92 -3.80 0.50
N LEU A 26 7.21 -4.55 -0.34
CA LEU A 26 6.53 -5.79 0.05
C LEU A 26 7.53 -6.81 0.61
N ALA A 27 8.63 -7.07 -0.10
CA ALA A 27 9.66 -7.99 0.39
C ALA A 27 10.28 -7.55 1.72
N THR A 28 10.44 -6.24 1.92
CA THR A 28 11.03 -5.66 3.14
C THR A 28 10.05 -5.75 4.31
N LEU A 29 8.78 -5.38 4.11
CA LEU A 29 7.72 -5.50 5.11
C LEU A 29 7.53 -6.96 5.55
N GLU A 30 7.52 -7.91 4.62
CA GLU A 30 7.44 -9.34 4.91
C GLU A 30 8.61 -9.79 5.81
N LYS A 31 9.83 -9.32 5.51
CA LYS A 31 11.03 -9.63 6.30
C LYS A 31 10.97 -9.00 7.69
N GLU A 32 10.62 -7.73 7.79
CA GLU A 32 10.55 -7.01 9.07
C GLU A 32 9.41 -7.52 9.95
N ALA A 33 8.24 -7.81 9.37
CA ALA A 33 7.11 -8.36 10.09
C ALA A 33 7.39 -9.73 10.72
N LYS A 34 8.32 -10.52 10.16
CA LYS A 34 8.74 -11.83 10.71
C LYS A 34 9.57 -11.73 11.98
N VAL A 35 10.29 -10.63 12.16
CA VAL A 35 11.18 -10.41 13.32
C VAL A 35 10.63 -9.38 14.29
N ALA A 36 9.61 -8.63 13.87
CA ALA A 36 8.91 -7.68 14.71
C ALA A 36 8.16 -8.39 15.84
N THR A 37 8.04 -7.70 16.97
CA THR A 37 7.31 -8.18 18.14
C THR A 37 6.36 -7.10 18.65
N GLY A 38 5.43 -7.48 19.51
CA GLY A 38 4.45 -6.55 20.09
C GLY A 38 3.56 -5.92 19.03
N THR A 39 3.29 -4.63 19.14
CA THR A 39 2.38 -3.89 18.24
C THR A 39 3.01 -3.55 16.88
N ALA A 40 4.32 -3.76 16.70
CA ALA A 40 5.00 -3.53 15.42
C ALA A 40 4.68 -4.62 14.37
N GLU A 41 4.56 -5.88 14.78
CA GLU A 41 4.20 -6.99 13.89
C GLU A 41 2.88 -6.78 13.15
N PRO A 42 1.74 -6.48 13.81
CA PRO A 42 0.47 -6.33 13.12
C PRO A 42 0.44 -5.11 12.19
N VAL A 43 1.09 -3.99 12.55
CA VAL A 43 1.13 -2.80 11.67
C VAL A 43 1.95 -3.07 10.40
N LEU A 44 3.08 -3.78 10.50
CA LEU A 44 3.90 -4.14 9.35
C LEU A 44 3.16 -5.13 8.43
N ARG A 45 2.46 -6.13 8.98
CA ARG A 45 1.62 -7.04 8.17
C ARG A 45 0.48 -6.30 7.47
N LYS A 46 -0.22 -5.41 8.17
CA LYS A 46 -1.31 -4.64 7.55
C LYS A 46 -0.80 -3.67 6.49
N MET A 47 0.37 -3.08 6.68
CA MET A 47 1.00 -2.27 5.64
C MET A 47 1.35 -3.12 4.41
N HIS A 48 1.82 -4.35 4.60
CA HIS A 48 2.09 -5.27 3.50
C HIS A 48 0.81 -5.58 2.70
N GLU A 49 -0.27 -5.93 3.39
CA GLU A 49 -1.58 -6.17 2.77
C GLU A 49 -2.09 -4.93 2.00
N LEU A 50 -1.94 -3.74 2.56
CA LEU A 50 -2.31 -2.48 1.90
C LEU A 50 -1.52 -2.25 0.62
N LEU A 51 -0.20 -2.44 0.65
CA LEU A 51 0.63 -2.26 -0.54
C LEU A 51 0.28 -3.29 -1.61
N ALA A 52 0.02 -4.54 -1.22
CA ALA A 52 -0.41 -5.59 -2.14
C ALA A 52 -1.76 -5.25 -2.79
N SER A 53 -2.70 -4.64 -2.04
CA SER A 53 -3.99 -4.22 -2.58
C SER A 53 -3.91 -3.05 -3.55
N THR A 54 -2.74 -2.41 -3.72
CA THR A 54 -2.52 -1.39 -4.76
C THR A 54 -2.20 -1.96 -6.13
N GLN A 55 -1.99 -3.28 -6.25
CA GLN A 55 -1.72 -3.91 -7.53
C GLN A 55 -2.89 -3.70 -8.52
N PRO A 56 -2.62 -3.45 -9.81
CA PRO A 56 -3.67 -3.37 -10.82
C PRO A 56 -4.56 -4.62 -10.80
N GLY A 57 -5.87 -4.44 -10.69
CA GLY A 57 -6.85 -5.52 -10.65
C GLY A 57 -7.05 -6.17 -9.28
N ALA A 58 -6.35 -5.73 -8.23
CA ALA A 58 -6.64 -6.16 -6.87
C ALA A 58 -8.08 -5.75 -6.46
N PRO A 59 -8.84 -6.62 -5.79
CA PRO A 59 -10.18 -6.29 -5.33
C PRO A 59 -10.12 -5.20 -4.25
N PHE A 60 -11.11 -4.31 -4.26
CA PHE A 60 -11.29 -3.35 -3.16
C PHE A 60 -11.79 -4.10 -1.92
N ASP A 61 -11.06 -3.98 -0.82
CA ASP A 61 -11.43 -4.56 0.47
C ASP A 61 -11.56 -3.46 1.53
N PRO A 62 -12.78 -3.04 1.91
CA PRO A 62 -12.98 -2.02 2.94
C PRO A 62 -12.53 -2.49 4.34
N ALA A 63 -12.57 -3.79 4.62
CA ALA A 63 -12.14 -4.33 5.91
C ALA A 63 -10.62 -4.22 6.10
N LEU A 64 -9.86 -4.27 5.01
CA LEU A 64 -8.42 -4.02 5.03
C LEU A 64 -8.10 -2.62 5.55
N TYR A 65 -8.79 -1.58 5.08
CA TYR A 65 -8.54 -0.20 5.51
C TYR A 65 -8.82 0.02 7.00
N GLU A 66 -9.91 -0.53 7.51
CA GLU A 66 -10.20 -0.51 8.96
C GLU A 66 -9.13 -1.28 9.76
N GLY A 67 -8.69 -2.43 9.23
CA GLY A 67 -7.61 -3.22 9.83
C GLY A 67 -6.28 -2.47 9.91
N VAL A 68 -5.89 -1.78 8.83
CA VAL A 68 -4.69 -0.92 8.80
C VAL A 68 -4.81 0.19 9.83
N ARG A 69 -5.94 0.91 9.85
CA ARG A 69 -6.19 2.00 10.81
C ARG A 69 -6.09 1.51 12.25
N SER A 70 -6.75 0.41 12.58
CA SER A 70 -6.73 -0.18 13.92
C SER A 70 -5.30 -0.57 14.34
N ALA A 71 -4.55 -1.23 13.47
CA ALA A 71 -3.16 -1.61 13.74
C ALA A 71 -2.26 -0.40 13.97
N PHE A 72 -2.43 0.69 13.20
CA PHE A 72 -1.71 1.93 13.41
C PHE A 72 -2.05 2.58 14.75
N VAL A 73 -3.33 2.63 15.14
CA VAL A 73 -3.73 3.19 16.45
C VAL A 73 -3.10 2.40 17.59
N SER A 74 -3.15 1.07 17.54
CA SER A 74 -2.50 0.23 18.54
C SER A 74 -0.98 0.41 18.56
N PHE A 75 -0.36 0.59 17.40
CA PHE A 75 1.07 0.85 17.27
C PHE A 75 1.48 2.19 17.90
N THR A 76 0.74 3.27 17.62
CA THR A 76 1.07 4.62 18.13
C THR A 76 0.74 4.82 19.61
N GLN A 77 -0.17 4.02 20.16
CA GLN A 77 -0.46 3.99 21.59
C GLN A 77 0.56 3.18 22.40
N ALA A 78 1.37 2.35 21.75
CA ALA A 78 2.43 1.62 22.41
C ALA A 78 3.67 2.51 22.61
N PRO A 79 4.45 2.31 23.69
CA PRO A 79 5.70 3.04 23.93
C PRO A 79 6.85 2.53 23.02
N VAL A 80 6.57 2.31 21.73
CA VAL A 80 7.54 1.81 20.75
C VAL A 80 8.14 3.02 20.04
N PHE A 81 9.36 3.36 20.44
CA PHE A 81 10.15 4.43 19.84
C PHE A 81 11.53 3.88 19.46
N PRO A 82 12.06 4.18 18.25
CA PRO A 82 11.43 4.92 17.15
C PRO A 82 10.47 4.06 16.31
N PRO A 83 9.57 4.68 15.51
CA PRO A 83 8.76 3.96 14.54
C PRO A 83 9.61 3.29 13.45
N PRO A 84 9.24 2.10 12.95
CA PRO A 84 9.96 1.44 11.85
C PRO A 84 10.08 2.35 10.63
N ALA A 85 11.31 2.55 10.14
CA ALA A 85 11.59 3.42 8.99
C ALA A 85 10.80 3.00 7.74
N ILE A 86 10.57 1.70 7.56
CA ILE A 86 9.83 1.15 6.43
C ILE A 86 8.40 1.70 6.34
N LEU A 87 7.76 2.06 7.45
CA LEU A 87 6.40 2.62 7.44
C LEU A 87 6.39 3.99 6.74
N MET A 88 7.42 4.82 6.96
CA MET A 88 7.55 6.12 6.30
C MET A 88 7.80 5.95 4.80
N GLU A 89 8.61 4.96 4.40
CA GLU A 89 8.85 4.66 2.99
C GLU A 89 7.59 4.16 2.26
N CYS A 90 6.76 3.37 2.95
CA CYS A 90 5.47 2.92 2.43
C CYS A 90 4.50 4.09 2.22
N LEU A 91 4.44 5.03 3.16
CA LEU A 91 3.61 6.24 3.02
C LEU A 91 4.09 7.11 1.85
N ALA A 92 5.41 7.30 1.70
CA ALA A 92 5.98 8.04 0.59
C ALA A 92 5.61 7.40 -0.77
N PHE A 93 5.71 6.07 -0.87
CA PHE A 93 5.27 5.33 -2.07
C PHE A 93 3.78 5.55 -2.37
N LEU A 94 2.90 5.45 -1.37
CA LEU A 94 1.45 5.65 -1.55
C LEU A 94 1.14 7.07 -2.05
N GLN A 95 1.84 8.08 -1.53
CA GLN A 95 1.70 9.46 -1.95
C GLN A 95 2.19 9.68 -3.38
N GLU A 96 3.39 9.18 -3.73
CA GLU A 96 3.92 9.26 -5.10
C GLU A 96 3.01 8.58 -6.11
N ARG A 97 2.48 7.40 -5.78
CA ARG A 97 1.52 6.68 -6.60
C ARG A 97 0.23 7.48 -6.81
N GLN A 98 -0.29 8.11 -5.75
CA GLN A 98 -1.47 8.97 -5.86
C GLN A 98 -1.21 10.13 -6.82
N VAL A 99 -0.06 10.80 -6.71
CA VAL A 99 0.34 11.88 -7.62
C VAL A 99 0.42 11.37 -9.06
N ALA A 100 1.10 10.25 -9.30
CA ALA A 100 1.23 9.66 -10.63
C ALA A 100 -0.14 9.37 -11.27
N PHE A 101 -1.08 8.85 -10.49
CA PHE A 101 -2.43 8.55 -10.98
C PHE A 101 -3.25 9.82 -11.25
N MET A 102 -3.12 10.85 -10.41
CA MET A 102 -3.79 12.13 -10.64
C MET A 102 -3.25 12.84 -11.89
N THR A 103 -1.93 12.83 -12.10
CA THR A 103 -1.31 13.41 -13.30
C THR A 103 -1.73 12.66 -14.57
N ALA A 104 -1.76 11.32 -14.53
CA ALA A 104 -2.16 10.52 -15.69
C ALA A 104 -3.66 10.63 -16.02
N SER A 105 -4.50 11.03 -15.06
CA SER A 105 -5.95 11.23 -15.27
C SER A 105 -6.30 12.61 -15.87
N GLN A 106 -5.33 13.53 -15.92
CA GLN A 106 -5.50 14.91 -16.40
C GLN A 106 -4.94 15.12 -17.82
N GLY A 107 -4.44 14.06 -18.46
CA GLY A 107 -3.78 14.07 -19.78
C GLY A 107 -4.57 13.38 -20.87
#